data_AF-A0A091GI10-F1
#
_entry.id   AF-A0A091GI10-F1
#
_cell.length_a   1.000
_cell.length_b   1.000
_cell.length_c   1.000
_cell.angle_alpha   90.00
_cell.angle_beta   90.00
_cell.angle_gamma   90.00
#
_symmetry.space_group_name_H-M   'P 1'
#
loop_
_entity.id
_entity.type
_entity.pdbx_description
1 polymer ?
#
loop_
_entity_poly.entity_id
_entity_poly.type
_entity_poly.pdbx_seq_one_letter_code
_entity_poly.pdbx_strand_id
1 'polypeptide(L)'
;QPRYTSGLENRHGTRCAGEVAAAANNRICGAGVAYNAKVGGVRMLDGPVTDMLEAQSLSLHPQHIHIYSASWGPEDNGKTVDGPGVLAMEAF
;
A
#
# COMPACT_ATOMS: atom_id res chain seq x y z
N GLN A 1 -1.15 -3.62 -15.36
CA GLN A 1 -2.48 -3.28 -15.93
C GLN A 1 -3.54 -3.38 -14.84
N PRO A 2 -4.42 -2.38 -14.64
CA PRO A 2 -5.47 -2.43 -13.62
C PRO A 2 -6.53 -3.51 -13.93
N ARG A 3 -6.92 -4.29 -12.90
CA ARG A 3 -8.03 -5.24 -12.97
C ARG A 3 -9.28 -4.53 -12.46
N TYR A 4 -10.19 -4.20 -13.37
CA TYR A 4 -11.48 -3.59 -13.04
C TYR A 4 -12.45 -4.68 -12.61
N THR A 5 -12.99 -4.56 -11.40
CA THR A 5 -14.04 -5.43 -10.87
C THR A 5 -15.31 -4.63 -10.67
N SER A 6 -16.47 -5.30 -10.74
CA SER A 6 -17.78 -4.68 -10.53
C SER A 6 -17.89 -3.99 -9.16
N GLY A 7 -17.21 -4.53 -8.14
CA GLY A 7 -17.18 -3.98 -6.78
C GLY A 7 -16.14 -2.89 -6.52
N LEU A 8 -15.31 -2.52 -7.51
CA LEU A 8 -14.18 -1.60 -7.32
C LEU A 8 -13.23 -2.04 -6.19
N GLU A 9 -12.99 -3.34 -6.07
CA GLU A 9 -12.21 -3.94 -4.97
C GLU A 9 -10.81 -3.34 -4.85
N ASN A 10 -10.20 -2.99 -5.98
CA ASN A 10 -8.85 -2.43 -6.08
C ASN A 10 -8.76 -0.90 -5.86
N ARG A 11 -9.79 -0.27 -5.28
CA ARG A 11 -9.83 1.19 -5.07
C ARG A 11 -8.95 1.69 -3.91
N HIS A 12 -8.59 0.80 -2.97
CA HIS A 12 -8.01 1.17 -1.68
C HIS A 12 -6.71 1.99 -1.84
N GLY A 13 -5.73 1.47 -2.59
CA GLY A 13 -4.43 2.14 -2.76
C GLY A 13 -4.52 3.54 -3.36
N THR A 14 -5.41 3.76 -4.35
CA THR A 14 -5.61 5.09 -4.95
C THR A 14 -6.18 6.11 -3.95
N ARG A 15 -7.05 5.67 -3.04
CA ARG A 15 -7.60 6.54 -1.98
C ARG A 15 -6.51 6.94 -0.99
N CYS A 16 -5.75 5.97 -0.48
CA CYS A 16 -4.65 6.22 0.45
C CYS A 16 -3.56 7.10 -0.18
N ALA A 17 -3.22 6.89 -1.46
CA ALA A 17 -2.26 7.74 -2.17
C ALA A 17 -2.72 9.22 -2.24
N GLY A 18 -4.03 9.44 -2.37
CA GLY A 18 -4.63 10.77 -2.37
C GLY A 18 -4.51 11.46 -1.01
N GLU A 19 -4.73 10.74 0.09
CA GLU A 19 -4.56 11.28 1.45
C GLU A 19 -3.13 11.79 1.67
N VAL A 20 -2.13 11.09 1.14
CA VAL A 20 -0.72 11.47 1.29
C VAL A 20 -0.33 12.61 0.34
N ALA A 21 -0.58 12.47 -0.96
CA ALA A 21 0.04 13.33 -1.98
C ALA A 21 -0.90 13.70 -3.14
N ALA A 22 -2.22 13.78 -2.92
CA ALA A 22 -3.08 14.43 -3.91
C ALA A 22 -2.58 15.86 -4.20
N ALA A 23 -2.47 16.20 -5.49
CA ALA A 23 -1.95 17.49 -5.93
C ALA A 23 -2.83 18.65 -5.45
N ALA A 24 -2.22 19.70 -4.91
CA ALA A 24 -2.90 20.91 -4.49
C ALA A 24 -3.04 21.93 -5.64
N ASN A 25 -3.96 22.90 -5.47
CA ASN A 25 -4.11 24.08 -6.35
C ASN A 25 -4.41 23.79 -7.83
N ASN A 26 -4.99 22.63 -8.15
CA ASN A 26 -5.31 22.22 -9.52
C ASN A 26 -6.82 22.19 -9.84
N ARG A 27 -7.68 22.58 -8.88
CA ARG A 27 -9.16 22.54 -8.96
C ARG A 27 -9.76 21.13 -9.12
N ILE A 28 -9.05 20.08 -8.69
CA ILE A 28 -9.52 18.68 -8.76
C ILE A 28 -9.53 18.09 -7.34
N CYS A 29 -10.69 17.63 -6.87
CA CYS A 29 -10.86 17.00 -5.56
C CYS A 29 -10.34 17.88 -4.39
N GLY A 30 -9.47 17.35 -3.53
CA GLY A 30 -8.79 18.06 -2.43
C GLY A 30 -7.26 18.02 -2.56
N ALA A 31 -6.53 18.15 -1.45
CA ALA A 31 -5.06 18.09 -1.41
C ALA A 31 -4.59 17.06 -0.38
N GLY A 32 -3.45 16.41 -0.67
CA GLY A 32 -2.80 15.49 0.26
C GLY A 32 -1.99 16.23 1.32
N VAL A 33 -1.72 15.57 2.45
CA VAL A 33 -0.94 16.14 3.56
C VAL A 33 0.44 16.62 3.10
N ALA A 34 1.09 15.85 2.23
CA ALA A 34 2.37 16.15 1.60
C ALA A 34 2.19 16.29 0.08
N TYR A 35 1.35 17.21 -0.37
CA TYR A 35 0.99 17.41 -1.79
C TYR A 35 2.16 17.68 -2.75
N ASN A 36 3.36 17.99 -2.24
CA ASN A 36 4.59 18.16 -3.04
C ASN A 36 5.50 16.92 -3.02
N ALA A 37 5.15 15.86 -2.28
CA ALA A 37 5.90 14.61 -2.27
C ALA A 37 5.65 13.79 -3.55
N LYS A 38 6.56 12.85 -3.84
CA LYS A 38 6.32 11.80 -4.84
C LYS A 38 5.57 10.65 -4.18
N VAL A 39 4.56 10.11 -4.86
CA VAL A 39 3.80 8.94 -4.43
C VAL A 39 3.86 7.85 -5.49
N GLY A 40 4.08 6.62 -5.04
CA GLY A 40 4.00 5.40 -5.84
C GLY A 40 3.07 4.39 -5.19
N GLY A 41 2.88 3.23 -5.82
CA GLY A 41 2.04 2.18 -5.26
C GLY A 41 2.56 0.78 -5.63
N VAL A 42 2.54 -0.12 -4.65
CA VAL A 42 2.82 -1.55 -4.83
C VAL A 42 1.48 -2.30 -4.80
N ARG A 43 1.13 -2.98 -5.89
CA ARG A 43 -0.10 -3.77 -5.96
C ARG A 43 0.19 -5.21 -5.57
N MET A 44 0.06 -5.52 -4.28
CA MET A 44 0.36 -6.84 -3.73
C MET A 44 -0.84 -7.55 -3.06
N LEU A 45 -1.96 -6.85 -2.84
CA LEU A 45 -3.16 -7.40 -2.19
C LEU A 45 -4.22 -7.95 -3.16
N ASP A 46 -3.98 -7.87 -4.47
CA ASP A 46 -4.94 -8.31 -5.48
C ASP A 46 -4.71 -9.77 -5.92
N GLY A 47 -4.72 -10.68 -4.93
CA GLY A 47 -4.43 -12.09 -5.09
C GLY A 47 -3.95 -12.71 -3.78
N PRO A 48 -3.53 -13.99 -3.79
CA PRO A 48 -2.91 -14.62 -2.62
C PRO A 48 -1.67 -13.85 -2.18
N VAL A 49 -1.62 -13.51 -0.89
CA VAL A 49 -0.49 -12.84 -0.26
C VAL A 49 0.38 -13.89 0.42
N THR A 50 1.66 -13.93 0.06
CA THR A 50 2.64 -14.87 0.62
C THR A 50 3.75 -14.10 1.32
N ASP A 51 4.48 -14.76 2.23
CA ASP A 51 5.65 -14.18 2.92
C ASP A 51 6.67 -13.57 1.94
N MET A 52 6.97 -14.25 0.83
CA MET A 52 7.84 -13.73 -0.22
C MET A 52 7.29 -12.46 -0.88
N LEU A 53 5.98 -12.40 -1.13
CA LEU A 53 5.36 -11.23 -1.74
C LEU A 53 5.36 -10.03 -0.78
N GLU A 54 5.13 -10.27 0.52
CA GLU A 54 5.30 -9.26 1.57
C GLU A 54 6.74 -8.73 1.59
N ALA A 55 7.73 -9.62 1.67
CA ALA A 55 9.15 -9.27 1.69
C ALA A 55 9.57 -8.44 0.48
N GLN A 56 9.15 -8.83 -0.73
CA GLN A 56 9.44 -8.08 -1.96
C GLN A 56 8.77 -6.71 -1.98
N SER A 57 7.58 -6.59 -1.39
CA SER A 57 6.85 -5.33 -1.32
C SER A 57 7.50 -4.35 -0.34
N LEU A 58 7.96 -4.86 0.81
CA LEU A 58 8.60 -4.07 1.87
C LEU A 58 10.05 -3.67 1.52
N SER A 59 10.73 -4.45 0.69
CA SER A 59 12.11 -4.18 0.23
C SER A 59 12.18 -3.49 -1.14
N LEU A 60 11.08 -2.89 -1.64
CA LEU A 60 11.05 -2.27 -2.96
C LEU A 60 11.87 -0.96 -3.01
N HIS A 61 13.08 -1.00 -3.53
CA HIS A 61 13.93 0.20 -3.71
C HIS A 61 14.13 1.02 -2.41
N PRO A 62 14.68 0.43 -1.33
CA PRO A 62 14.81 1.09 -0.02
C PRO A 62 15.71 2.33 -0.05
N GLN A 63 16.58 2.46 -1.06
CA GLN A 63 17.42 3.65 -1.25
C GLN A 63 16.71 4.81 -1.97
N HIS A 64 15.47 4.60 -2.40
CA HIS A 64 14.66 5.61 -3.09
C HIS A 64 13.35 5.90 -2.34
N ILE A 65 12.71 4.86 -1.81
CA ILE A 65 11.45 4.98 -1.07
C ILE A 65 11.77 5.22 0.41
N HIS A 66 11.40 6.40 0.89
CA HIS A 66 11.66 6.78 2.29
C HIS A 66 10.60 6.28 3.27
N ILE A 67 9.35 6.15 2.82
CA ILE A 67 8.20 5.80 3.67
C ILE A 67 7.33 4.79 2.92
N TYR A 68 6.99 3.70 3.61
CA TYR A 68 5.97 2.75 3.19
C TYR A 68 4.73 2.95 4.07
N SER A 69 3.55 2.93 3.46
CA SER A 69 2.27 3.01 4.16
C SER A 69 1.47 1.76 3.83
N ALA A 70 1.25 0.92 4.84
CA ALA A 70 0.56 -0.36 4.72
C ALA A 70 -0.53 -0.48 5.78
N SER A 71 -1.70 -0.98 5.37
CA SER A 71 -2.85 -1.25 6.23
C SER A 71 -3.43 -2.63 5.90
N TRP A 72 -2.53 -3.61 5.87
CA TRP A 72 -2.82 -5.03 5.73
C TRP A 72 -2.19 -5.76 6.92
N GLY A 73 -2.65 -6.97 7.17
CA GLY A 73 -2.19 -7.77 8.31
C GLY A 73 -3.12 -8.96 8.55
N PRO A 74 -3.06 -9.56 9.74
CA PRO A 74 -3.96 -10.63 10.14
C PRO A 74 -5.43 -10.21 10.07
N GLU A 75 -6.33 -11.19 10.07
CA GLU A 75 -7.77 -10.92 10.07
C GLU A 75 -8.23 -10.22 11.37
N ASP A 76 -8.92 -9.09 11.23
CA ASP A 76 -9.47 -8.28 12.33
C ASP A 76 -10.72 -8.89 12.99
N ASN A 77 -10.69 -10.18 13.32
CA ASN A 77 -11.83 -10.93 13.87
C ASN A 77 -11.83 -11.04 15.41
N GLY A 78 -10.82 -10.45 16.08
CA GLY A 78 -10.62 -10.49 17.53
C GLY A 78 -10.19 -11.86 18.08
N LYS A 79 -9.76 -12.79 17.21
CA LYS A 79 -9.35 -14.16 17.56
C LYS A 79 -8.03 -14.58 16.92
N THR A 80 -7.68 -13.98 15.78
CA THR A 80 -6.43 -14.26 15.07
C THR A 80 -5.27 -13.58 15.77
N VAL A 81 -4.19 -14.34 15.99
CA VAL A 81 -2.88 -13.84 16.39
C VAL A 81 -1.89 -14.37 15.37
N ASP A 82 -1.36 -13.48 14.55
CA ASP A 82 -0.43 -13.81 13.46
C ASP A 82 0.49 -12.62 13.20
N GLY A 83 1.51 -12.80 12.38
CA GLY A 83 2.53 -11.79 12.09
C GLY A 83 3.32 -12.08 10.82
N PRO A 84 4.38 -11.29 10.55
CA PRO A 84 5.20 -11.49 9.36
C PRO A 84 5.89 -12.87 9.39
N GLY A 85 6.00 -13.49 8.21
CA GLY A 85 6.86 -14.65 8.03
C GLY A 85 8.35 -14.29 8.07
N VAL A 86 9.21 -15.29 7.86
CA VAL A 86 10.67 -15.11 8.00
C VAL A 86 11.21 -14.11 6.97
N LEU A 87 10.76 -14.21 5.71
CA LEU A 87 11.24 -13.32 4.65
C LEU A 87 10.75 -11.90 4.87
N ALA A 88 9.48 -11.72 5.27
CA ALA A 88 8.93 -10.41 5.57
C ALA A 88 9.64 -9.77 6.76
N MET A 89 10.01 -10.54 7.80
CA MET A 89 10.81 -10.05 8.92
C MET A 89 12.23 -9.61 8.54
N GLU A 90 12.84 -10.25 7.54
CA GLU A 90 14.19 -9.91 7.06
C GLU A 90 14.20 -8.75 6.05
N ALA A 91 13.04 -8.28 5.60
CA ALA A 91 12.92 -7.29 4.54
C ALA A 91 13.22 -5.84 4.98
N PHE A 92 13.38 -5.59 6.28
CA PHE A 92 13.62 -4.28 6.89
C PHE A 92 14.91 -4.24 7.73
#